data_AF-A0A4R1PY73-F1
#
_entry.id   AF-A0A4R1PY73-F1
#
_cell.length_a   1.000
_cell.length_b   1.000
_cell.length_c   1.000
_cell.angle_alpha   90.00
_cell.angle_beta   90.00
_cell.angle_gamma   90.00
#
_symmetry.space_group_name_H-M   'P 1'
#
loop_
_entity.id
_entity.type
_entity.pdbx_description
1 polymer ?
#
loop_
_entity_poly.entity_id
_entity_poly.type
_entity_poly.pdbx_seq_one_letter_code
_entity_poly.pdbx_strand_id
1 'polypeptide(L)'
;MGDLSLRLITMLGLLTALVITGLVLDYLHILRRPVRIGFWGALVGIGIGSILTYNALLPDNHFYGKVFTGIKTDQKVVALTFDDGPYPPYTNQILDILREYQIPATFFLIGQNAEKHPELVRQIAAEGHQLGNHTYQHVDLLTVGRKKSEEEIDRTNRIVEDITGIKMSIIRPPHGFRDPLVMEVMAEKQLEVVEWSVMARDWTNPGVDTIVNRVVSRVQNGSIILLHDGDGIASQASRAQTVEATRHIILALAAKGYKFVTVSEIVKKQED
;
A
#
# COMPACT_ATOMS: atom_id res chain seq x y z
N MET A 1 0.74 -30.49 4.17
CA MET A 1 1.89 -30.42 3.24
C MET A 1 2.32 -28.98 3.20
N GLY A 2 3.59 -28.70 3.53
CA GLY A 2 4.07 -27.33 3.73
C GLY A 2 3.82 -26.49 2.48
N ASP A 3 3.17 -25.35 2.68
CA ASP A 3 2.98 -24.31 1.68
C ASP A 3 4.38 -23.83 1.25
N LEU A 4 4.83 -24.34 0.11
CA LEU A 4 6.14 -24.08 -0.50
C LEU A 4 6.10 -22.82 -1.39
N SER A 5 5.13 -21.95 -1.17
CA SER A 5 5.16 -20.59 -1.71
C SER A 5 6.48 -19.92 -1.31
N LEU A 6 7.24 -19.44 -2.30
CA LEU A 6 8.52 -18.77 -2.09
C LEU A 6 8.29 -17.45 -1.35
N ARG A 7 8.25 -17.49 -0.02
CA ARG A 7 8.26 -16.31 0.83
C ARG A 7 9.58 -15.57 0.68
N LEU A 8 9.54 -14.24 0.68
CA LEU A 8 10.76 -13.42 0.62
C LEU A 8 11.71 -13.77 1.77
N ILE A 9 11.19 -13.87 2.99
CA ILE A 9 11.98 -14.20 4.17
C ILE A 9 12.65 -15.58 4.03
N THR A 10 11.92 -16.57 3.49
CA THR A 10 12.48 -17.91 3.25
C THR A 10 13.56 -17.87 2.17
N MET A 11 13.37 -17.13 1.08
CA MET A 11 14.38 -16.94 0.03
C MET A 11 15.66 -16.31 0.60
N LEU A 12 15.53 -15.23 1.38
CA LEU A 12 16.66 -14.56 2.02
C LEU A 12 17.37 -15.46 3.04
N GLY A 13 16.62 -16.25 3.81
CA GLY A 13 17.16 -17.22 4.77
C GLY A 13 17.98 -18.32 4.09
N LEU A 14 17.44 -18.91 3.02
CA LEU A 14 18.15 -19.92 2.22
C LEU A 14 19.42 -19.36 1.56
N LEU A 15 19.32 -18.14 1.02
CA LEU A 15 20.46 -17.45 0.41
C LEU A 15 21.56 -17.18 1.44
N THR A 16 21.18 -16.73 2.64
CA THR A 16 22.10 -16.51 3.76
C THR A 16 22.79 -17.81 4.19
N ALA A 17 22.03 -18.90 4.32
CA ALA A 17 22.60 -20.21 4.65
C ALA A 17 23.61 -20.67 3.59
N LEU A 18 23.29 -20.53 2.30
CA LEU A 18 24.18 -20.89 1.19
C LEU A 18 25.48 -20.06 1.20
N VAL A 19 25.38 -18.75 1.45
CA VAL A 19 26.56 -17.87 1.58
C VAL A 19 27.42 -18.29 2.76
N ILE A 20 26.84 -18.52 3.94
CA ILE A 20 27.58 -18.94 5.13
C ILE A 20 28.28 -20.28 4.89
N THR A 21 27.59 -21.27 4.30
CA THR A 21 28.20 -22.57 3.95
C THR A 21 29.39 -22.38 3.01
N GLY A 22 29.25 -21.55 1.97
CA GLY A 22 30.36 -21.24 1.07
C GLY A 22 31.57 -20.61 1.78
N LEU A 23 31.33 -19.63 2.67
CA LEU A 23 32.38 -18.98 3.45
C LEU A 23 33.08 -19.96 4.41
N VAL A 24 32.34 -20.88 5.03
CA VAL A 24 32.91 -21.93 5.90
C VAL A 24 33.77 -22.89 5.09
N LEU A 25 33.34 -23.31 3.89
CA LEU A 25 34.13 -24.18 3.02
C LEU A 25 35.43 -23.51 2.57
N ASP A 26 35.38 -22.21 2.26
CA ASP A 26 36.57 -21.39 1.95
C ASP A 26 37.50 -21.30 3.17
N TYR A 27 36.97 -21.03 4.36
CA TYR A 27 37.75 -20.91 5.61
C TYR A 27 38.44 -22.23 6.00
N LEU A 28 37.73 -23.34 5.88
CA LEU A 28 38.25 -24.67 6.17
C LEU A 28 39.16 -25.23 5.08
N HIS A 29 39.39 -24.49 3.98
CA HIS A 29 40.22 -24.90 2.85
C HIS A 29 39.78 -26.24 2.22
N ILE A 30 38.48 -26.57 2.31
CA ILE A 30 37.91 -27.80 1.77
C ILE A 30 37.90 -27.76 0.23
N LEU A 31 37.72 -26.57 -0.35
CA LEU A 31 37.77 -26.33 -1.80
C LEU A 31 39.17 -25.84 -2.22
N ARG A 32 39.71 -26.39 -3.31
CA ARG A 32 41.09 -26.11 -3.78
C ARG A 32 41.23 -24.66 -4.29
N ARG A 33 42.30 -23.98 -3.88
CA ARG A 33 42.72 -22.66 -4.42
C ARG A 33 42.95 -22.74 -5.94
N PRO A 34 42.65 -21.68 -6.73
CA PRO A 34 42.56 -20.27 -6.32
C PRO A 34 41.14 -19.67 -6.21
N VAL A 35 40.08 -20.44 -6.40
CA VAL A 35 38.71 -19.88 -6.49
C VAL A 35 38.11 -19.74 -5.08
N ARG A 36 38.00 -18.51 -4.59
CA ARG A 36 37.28 -18.18 -3.33
C ARG A 36 35.77 -18.21 -3.56
N ILE A 37 35.21 -19.41 -3.66
CA ILE A 37 33.81 -19.63 -4.06
C ILE A 37 32.86 -19.02 -3.03
N GLY A 38 33.19 -19.12 -1.74
CA GLY A 38 32.44 -18.47 -0.66
C GLY A 38 32.46 -16.94 -0.75
N PHE A 39 33.61 -16.34 -1.05
CA PHE A 39 33.70 -14.88 -1.25
C PHE A 39 32.83 -14.38 -2.42
N TRP A 40 32.96 -15.02 -3.59
CA TRP A 40 32.15 -14.64 -4.77
C TRP A 40 30.66 -14.97 -4.55
N GLY A 41 30.36 -16.08 -3.91
CA GLY A 41 29.01 -16.45 -3.49
C GLY A 41 28.39 -15.42 -2.55
N ALA A 42 29.17 -14.87 -1.61
CA ALA A 42 28.70 -13.80 -0.72
C ALA A 42 28.35 -12.52 -1.48
N LEU A 43 29.20 -12.08 -2.43
CA LEU A 43 28.92 -10.90 -3.25
C LEU A 43 27.65 -11.08 -4.09
N VAL A 44 27.51 -12.23 -4.75
CA VAL A 44 26.32 -12.55 -5.55
C VAL A 44 25.08 -12.67 -4.65
N GLY A 45 25.20 -13.29 -3.48
CA GLY A 45 24.10 -13.43 -2.53
C GLY A 45 23.62 -12.09 -1.98
N ILE A 46 24.52 -11.16 -1.64
CA ILE A 46 24.14 -9.80 -1.24
C ILE A 46 23.41 -9.08 -2.38
N GLY A 47 23.91 -9.22 -3.61
CA GLY A 47 23.27 -8.65 -4.80
C GLY A 47 21.86 -9.19 -5.02
N ILE A 48 21.68 -10.51 -5.04
CA ILE A 48 20.38 -11.16 -5.22
C ILE A 48 19.43 -10.79 -4.07
N GLY A 49 19.89 -10.87 -2.82
CA GLY A 49 19.07 -10.52 -1.66
C GLY A 49 18.60 -9.07 -1.70
N SER A 50 19.50 -8.15 -2.06
CA SER A 50 19.18 -6.73 -2.21
C SER A 50 18.17 -6.50 -3.33
N ILE A 51 18.29 -7.19 -4.48
CA ILE A 51 17.32 -7.12 -5.57
C ILE A 51 15.96 -7.61 -5.09
N LEU A 52 15.87 -8.79 -4.47
CA LEU A 52 14.59 -9.35 -3.99
C LEU A 52 13.92 -8.42 -2.98
N THR A 53 14.66 -7.93 -1.98
CA THR A 53 14.13 -6.99 -0.99
C THR A 53 13.73 -5.65 -1.62
N TYR A 54 14.54 -5.08 -2.50
CA TYR A 54 14.21 -3.83 -3.17
C TYR A 54 12.90 -3.93 -3.97
N ASN A 55 12.71 -5.05 -4.65
CA ASN A 55 11.51 -5.33 -5.42
C ASN A 55 10.24 -5.52 -4.55
N ALA A 56 10.40 -5.90 -3.27
CA ALA A 56 9.29 -6.09 -2.33
C ALA A 56 8.80 -4.79 -1.68
N LEU A 57 9.64 -3.75 -1.66
CA LEU A 57 9.41 -2.52 -0.90
C LEU A 57 9.07 -1.31 -1.78
N LEU A 58 9.43 -1.34 -3.07
CA LEU A 58 9.10 -0.24 -3.97
C LEU A 58 7.65 -0.32 -4.45
N PRO A 59 6.86 0.77 -4.36
CA PRO A 59 5.45 0.76 -4.73
C PRO A 59 5.23 0.55 -6.23
N ASP A 60 6.11 1.08 -7.09
CA ASP A 60 5.98 1.08 -8.55
C ASP A 60 6.47 -0.20 -9.25
N ASN A 61 6.93 -1.18 -8.49
CA ASN A 61 7.46 -2.40 -9.07
C ASN A 61 6.37 -3.42 -9.41
N HIS A 62 6.58 -4.29 -10.40
CA HIS A 62 5.61 -5.34 -10.77
C HIS A 62 6.20 -6.76 -10.62
N PHE A 63 7.39 -6.89 -10.03
CA PHE A 63 8.15 -8.15 -9.98
C PHE A 63 7.41 -9.32 -9.32
N TYR A 64 6.70 -9.07 -8.23
CA TYR A 64 5.93 -10.09 -7.52
C TYR A 64 4.48 -10.23 -7.99
N GLY A 65 4.03 -9.36 -8.90
CA GLY A 65 2.69 -9.35 -9.45
C GLY A 65 2.25 -7.95 -9.88
N LYS A 66 1.12 -7.87 -10.59
CA LYS A 66 0.55 -6.61 -11.05
C LYS A 66 0.11 -5.76 -9.85
N VAL A 67 0.55 -4.51 -9.83
CA VAL A 67 0.07 -3.47 -8.91
C VAL A 67 -0.33 -2.23 -9.68
N PHE A 68 -1.24 -1.45 -9.12
CA PHE A 68 -1.67 -0.19 -9.69
C PHE A 68 -1.14 0.97 -8.87
N THR A 69 -0.23 1.74 -9.46
CA THR A 69 0.37 2.93 -8.82
C THR A 69 -0.12 4.24 -9.46
N GLY A 70 -0.86 4.10 -10.56
CA GLY A 70 -1.31 5.15 -11.45
C GLY A 70 -1.33 4.62 -12.88
N ILE A 71 -1.75 5.47 -13.82
CA ILE A 71 -1.78 5.14 -15.25
C ILE A 71 -1.03 6.21 -16.03
N LYS A 72 -0.52 5.86 -17.20
CA LYS A 72 -0.06 6.85 -18.17
C LYS A 72 -1.24 7.25 -19.04
N THR A 73 -1.60 8.53 -19.01
CA THR A 73 -2.72 9.06 -19.78
C THR A 73 -2.52 10.53 -20.13
N ASP A 74 -3.10 10.97 -21.23
CA ASP A 74 -3.15 12.40 -21.59
C ASP A 74 -4.27 13.15 -20.84
N GLN A 75 -5.19 12.43 -20.20
CA GLN A 75 -6.26 13.03 -19.40
C GLN A 75 -5.71 13.57 -18.08
N LYS A 76 -6.01 14.82 -17.74
CA LYS A 76 -5.70 15.40 -16.43
C LYS A 76 -6.64 14.84 -15.35
N VAL A 77 -6.38 13.61 -14.92
CA VAL A 77 -7.10 12.92 -13.85
C VAL A 77 -6.15 12.50 -12.73
N VAL A 78 -6.63 12.50 -11.49
CA VAL A 78 -5.89 12.00 -10.32
C VAL A 78 -6.84 11.31 -9.33
N ALA A 79 -6.32 10.37 -8.54
CA ALA A 79 -7.06 9.76 -7.43
C ALA A 79 -6.46 10.18 -6.09
N LEU A 80 -7.30 10.75 -5.23
CA LEU A 80 -6.97 10.94 -3.82
C LEU A 80 -7.30 9.66 -3.06
N THR A 81 -6.33 9.16 -2.30
CA THR A 81 -6.49 7.97 -1.48
C THR A 81 -6.10 8.23 -0.03
N PHE A 82 -6.84 7.65 0.89
CA PHE A 82 -6.65 7.80 2.33
C PHE A 82 -6.53 6.42 2.98
N ASP A 83 -5.44 6.22 3.73
CA ASP A 83 -5.19 4.99 4.47
C ASP A 83 -5.46 5.17 5.98
N ASP A 84 -5.67 4.03 6.65
CA ASP A 84 -5.77 3.82 8.10
C ASP A 84 -7.11 4.15 8.76
N GLY A 85 -8.01 4.85 8.08
CA GLY A 85 -9.34 5.17 8.60
C GLY A 85 -10.29 3.98 8.83
N PRO A 86 -11.49 4.24 9.37
CA PRO A 86 -11.97 5.54 9.84
C PRO A 86 -11.36 5.95 11.20
N TYR A 87 -11.02 7.22 11.36
CA TYR A 87 -10.36 7.76 12.55
C TYR A 87 -10.90 9.16 12.90
N PRO A 88 -11.94 9.23 13.77
CA PRO A 88 -12.49 10.49 14.22
C PRO A 88 -11.48 11.34 15.01
N PRO A 89 -11.52 12.69 14.89
CA PRO A 89 -12.45 13.46 14.07
C PRO A 89 -11.99 13.66 12.62
N TYR A 90 -10.84 13.10 12.23
CA TYR A 90 -10.16 13.49 10.99
C TYR A 90 -10.82 12.94 9.74
N THR A 91 -11.28 11.68 9.75
CA THR A 91 -12.09 11.13 8.65
C THR A 91 -13.34 11.98 8.42
N ASN A 92 -14.03 12.42 9.48
CA ASN A 92 -15.20 13.30 9.35
C ASN A 92 -14.85 14.60 8.62
N GLN A 93 -13.76 15.26 9.03
CA GLN A 93 -13.34 16.53 8.44
C GLN A 93 -12.90 16.38 6.98
N ILE A 94 -12.24 15.26 6.64
CA ILE A 94 -11.90 14.95 5.25
C ILE A 94 -13.17 14.75 4.42
N LEU A 95 -14.16 14.01 4.92
CA LEU A 95 -15.45 13.84 4.23
C LEU A 95 -16.16 15.18 4.02
N ASP A 96 -16.16 16.07 5.01
CA ASP A 96 -16.73 17.41 4.87
C ASP A 96 -16.04 18.22 3.77
N ILE A 97 -14.71 18.15 3.68
CA ILE A 97 -13.94 18.78 2.59
C ILE A 97 -14.32 18.17 1.24
N LEU A 98 -14.32 16.84 1.12
CA LEU A 98 -14.63 16.16 -0.13
C LEU A 98 -16.04 16.49 -0.61
N ARG A 99 -17.01 16.58 0.30
CA ARG A 99 -18.39 16.98 0.02
C ARG A 99 -18.49 18.44 -0.45
N GLU A 100 -17.78 19.35 0.22
CA GLU A 100 -17.74 20.77 -0.14
C GLU A 100 -17.29 20.97 -1.60
N TYR A 101 -16.29 20.21 -2.03
CA TYR A 101 -15.75 20.29 -3.39
C TYR A 101 -16.35 19.28 -4.38
N GLN A 102 -17.29 18.43 -3.93
CA GLN A 102 -17.92 17.37 -4.73
C GLN A 102 -16.90 16.42 -5.38
N ILE A 103 -15.89 16.01 -4.63
CA ILE A 103 -14.79 15.19 -5.12
C ILE A 103 -14.89 13.75 -4.60
N PRO A 104 -14.85 12.75 -5.49
CA PRO A 104 -14.72 11.36 -5.06
C PRO A 104 -13.28 11.07 -4.59
N ALA A 105 -13.15 10.12 -3.67
CA ALA A 105 -11.87 9.62 -3.19
C ALA A 105 -11.97 8.10 -2.93
N THR A 106 -10.84 7.48 -2.62
CA THR A 106 -10.77 6.06 -2.22
C THR A 106 -10.22 5.95 -0.81
N PHE A 107 -10.88 5.21 0.07
CA PHE A 107 -10.48 4.98 1.46
C PHE A 107 -10.07 3.52 1.66
N PHE A 108 -8.82 3.27 2.04
CA PHE A 108 -8.32 1.96 2.43
C PHE A 108 -8.48 1.78 3.94
N LEU A 109 -9.50 1.01 4.32
CA LEU A 109 -9.95 0.91 5.70
C LEU A 109 -9.21 -0.17 6.46
N ILE A 110 -8.76 0.15 7.67
CA ILE A 110 -8.37 -0.84 8.66
C ILE A 110 -9.64 -1.47 9.23
N GLY A 111 -9.77 -2.79 9.14
CA GLY A 111 -10.98 -3.49 9.56
C GLY A 111 -11.34 -3.29 11.03
N GLN A 112 -10.36 -3.19 11.92
CA GLN A 112 -10.61 -2.88 13.33
C GLN A 112 -11.18 -1.47 13.54
N ASN A 113 -10.79 -0.50 12.72
CA ASN A 113 -11.33 0.85 12.78
C ASN A 113 -12.74 0.91 12.17
N ALA A 114 -12.96 0.17 11.07
CA ALA A 114 -14.29 -0.02 10.48
C ALA A 114 -15.29 -0.65 11.46
N GLU A 115 -14.86 -1.65 12.24
CA GLU A 115 -15.67 -2.29 13.28
C GLU A 115 -16.08 -1.31 14.40
N LYS A 116 -15.16 -0.40 14.77
CA LYS A 116 -15.41 0.62 15.81
C LYS A 116 -16.27 1.78 15.34
N HIS A 117 -16.22 2.13 14.06
CA HIS A 117 -16.87 3.31 13.49
C HIS A 117 -17.77 2.96 12.28
N PRO A 118 -18.74 2.04 12.44
CA PRO A 118 -19.57 1.57 11.33
C PRO A 118 -20.41 2.70 10.70
N GLU A 119 -20.79 3.72 11.47
CA GLU A 119 -21.46 4.91 10.98
C GLU A 119 -20.63 5.67 9.95
N LEU A 120 -19.31 5.83 10.18
CA LEU A 120 -18.45 6.51 9.22
C LEU A 120 -18.21 5.67 7.98
N VAL A 121 -18.08 4.36 8.12
CA VAL A 121 -17.96 3.47 6.94
C VAL A 121 -19.20 3.59 6.04
N ARG A 122 -20.42 3.61 6.62
CA ARG A 122 -21.65 3.86 5.85
C ARG A 122 -21.65 5.23 5.20
N GLN A 123 -21.18 6.25 5.91
CA GLN A 123 -21.11 7.61 5.39
C GLN A 123 -20.15 7.71 4.20
N ILE A 124 -18.94 7.15 4.31
CA ILE A 124 -17.96 7.11 3.20
C ILE A 124 -18.60 6.49 1.95
N ALA A 125 -19.26 5.34 2.10
CA ALA A 125 -19.94 4.65 1.01
C ALA A 125 -21.12 5.46 0.43
N ALA A 126 -21.97 6.02 1.29
CA ALA A 126 -23.17 6.75 0.88
C ALA A 126 -22.84 8.07 0.15
N GLU A 127 -21.69 8.67 0.43
CA GLU A 127 -21.19 9.87 -0.25
C GLU A 127 -20.48 9.55 -1.58
N GLY A 128 -20.48 8.28 -2.01
CA GLY A 128 -19.98 7.87 -3.33
C GLY A 128 -18.47 7.67 -3.38
N HIS A 129 -17.79 7.59 -2.23
CA HIS A 129 -16.37 7.27 -2.18
C HIS A 129 -16.15 5.76 -2.33
N GLN A 130 -15.01 5.38 -2.88
CA GLN A 130 -14.64 3.97 -3.03
C GLN A 130 -14.05 3.43 -1.71
N LEU A 131 -14.41 2.20 -1.36
CA LEU A 131 -13.82 1.46 -0.25
C LEU A 131 -12.78 0.45 -0.73
N GLY A 132 -11.64 0.40 -0.05
CA GLY A 132 -10.58 -0.57 -0.22
C GLY A 132 -10.17 -1.22 1.09
N ASN A 133 -9.60 -2.42 1.01
CA ASN A 133 -9.15 -3.17 2.17
C ASN A 133 -7.73 -2.71 2.61
N HIS A 134 -7.50 -2.51 3.90
CA HIS A 134 -6.17 -2.22 4.46
C HIS A 134 -5.78 -3.16 5.61
N THR A 135 -6.20 -4.43 5.52
CA THR A 135 -6.09 -5.46 6.56
C THR A 135 -6.85 -5.13 7.84
N TYR A 136 -6.92 -6.08 8.78
CA TYR A 136 -7.73 -5.92 9.98
C TYR A 136 -6.97 -5.17 11.07
N GLN A 137 -5.69 -5.50 11.27
CA GLN A 137 -4.83 -4.95 12.32
C GLN A 137 -3.62 -4.17 11.79
N HIS A 138 -3.55 -3.89 10.48
CA HIS A 138 -2.40 -3.23 9.86
C HIS A 138 -1.08 -4.01 10.13
N VAL A 139 -1.12 -5.35 9.97
CA VAL A 139 0.06 -6.20 10.14
C VAL A 139 0.98 -6.13 8.91
N ASP A 140 2.29 -6.23 9.12
CA ASP A 140 3.21 -6.46 8.02
C ASP A 140 3.01 -7.88 7.46
N LEU A 141 2.41 -7.96 6.27
CA LEU A 141 2.09 -9.21 5.60
C LEU A 141 3.34 -10.04 5.25
N LEU A 142 4.53 -9.43 5.14
CA LEU A 142 5.79 -10.15 4.96
C LEU A 142 6.17 -10.98 6.19
N THR A 143 5.69 -10.60 7.37
CA THR A 143 6.06 -11.24 8.65
C THR A 143 5.09 -12.31 9.11
N VAL A 144 3.87 -12.36 8.56
CA VAL A 144 2.82 -13.31 8.97
C VAL A 144 2.56 -14.37 7.90
N GLY A 145 2.22 -15.59 8.29
CA GLY A 145 1.94 -16.68 7.34
C GLY A 145 0.63 -16.50 6.53
N ARG A 146 0.41 -17.39 5.55
CA ARG A 146 -0.79 -17.44 4.70
C ARG A 146 -2.09 -17.31 5.48
N LYS A 147 -2.32 -18.22 6.43
CA LYS A 147 -3.55 -18.26 7.22
C LYS A 147 -3.86 -16.92 7.90
N LYS A 148 -2.85 -16.29 8.51
CA LYS A 148 -3.04 -14.99 9.17
C LYS A 148 -3.28 -13.88 8.13
N SER A 149 -2.60 -13.92 6.99
CA SER A 149 -2.87 -12.98 5.88
C SER A 149 -4.31 -13.08 5.38
N GLU A 150 -4.80 -14.31 5.19
CA GLU A 150 -6.19 -14.57 4.80
C GLU A 150 -7.18 -14.08 5.85
N GLU A 151 -6.95 -14.39 7.13
CA GLU A 151 -7.78 -13.94 8.25
C GLU A 151 -7.88 -12.41 8.33
N GLU A 152 -6.77 -11.69 8.15
CA GLU A 152 -6.72 -10.23 8.17
C GLU A 152 -7.56 -9.60 7.06
N ILE A 153 -7.47 -10.16 5.85
CA ILE A 153 -8.19 -9.66 4.68
C ILE A 153 -9.67 -10.02 4.75
N ASP A 154 -9.99 -11.30 5.03
CA ASP A 154 -11.37 -11.79 5.04
C ASP A 154 -12.19 -11.21 6.18
N ARG A 155 -11.59 -10.98 7.35
CA ARG A 155 -12.28 -10.30 8.44
C ARG A 155 -12.66 -8.88 8.06
N THR A 156 -11.73 -8.14 7.45
CA THR A 156 -11.97 -6.76 7.01
C THR A 156 -13.03 -6.69 5.91
N ASN A 157 -12.96 -7.58 4.91
CA ASN A 157 -13.97 -7.68 3.86
C ASN A 157 -15.37 -7.94 4.43
N ARG A 158 -15.51 -8.92 5.33
CA ARG A 158 -16.81 -9.25 5.95
C ARG A 158 -17.38 -8.08 6.74
N ILE A 159 -16.56 -7.43 7.57
CA ILE A 159 -17.02 -6.27 8.37
C ILE A 159 -17.55 -5.16 7.45
N VAL A 160 -16.81 -4.80 6.40
CA VAL A 160 -17.24 -3.74 5.50
C VAL A 160 -18.48 -4.15 4.69
N GLU A 161 -18.54 -5.40 4.22
CA GLU A 161 -19.72 -5.93 3.52
C GLU A 161 -20.95 -5.96 4.43
N ASP A 162 -20.82 -6.36 5.69
CA ASP A 162 -21.92 -6.37 6.66
C ASP A 162 -22.42 -4.95 6.97
N ILE A 163 -21.53 -3.95 6.97
CA ILE A 163 -21.89 -2.55 7.25
C ILE A 163 -22.57 -1.88 6.05
N THR A 164 -22.11 -2.17 4.82
CA THR A 164 -22.43 -1.37 3.62
C THR A 164 -23.12 -2.14 2.50
N GLY A 165 -23.08 -3.48 2.52
CA GLY A 165 -23.43 -4.34 1.39
C GLY A 165 -22.41 -4.32 0.24
N ILE A 166 -21.28 -3.63 0.39
CA ILE A 166 -20.28 -3.47 -0.66
C ILE A 166 -19.19 -4.54 -0.51
N LYS A 167 -18.95 -5.29 -1.59
CA LYS A 167 -17.76 -6.12 -1.74
C LYS A 167 -16.62 -5.27 -2.28
N MET A 168 -15.58 -5.08 -1.47
CA MET A 168 -14.37 -4.38 -1.90
C MET A 168 -13.62 -5.20 -2.95
N SER A 169 -13.15 -4.53 -4.00
CA SER A 169 -12.40 -5.15 -5.12
C SER A 169 -10.92 -4.78 -5.13
N ILE A 170 -10.49 -3.91 -4.22
CA ILE A 170 -9.12 -3.40 -4.16
C ILE A 170 -8.56 -3.53 -2.74
N ILE A 171 -7.24 -3.70 -2.65
CA ILE A 171 -6.48 -3.78 -1.40
C ILE A 171 -5.20 -2.95 -1.53
N ARG A 172 -4.83 -2.30 -0.43
CA ARG A 172 -3.48 -1.76 -0.27
C ARG A 172 -2.82 -2.56 0.87
N PRO A 173 -1.72 -3.28 0.62
CA PRO A 173 -0.98 -3.94 1.69
C PRO A 173 -0.40 -2.88 2.65
N PRO A 174 -0.42 -3.10 3.98
CA PRO A 174 0.29 -2.23 4.91
C PRO A 174 1.74 -2.01 4.48
N HIS A 175 2.18 -0.75 4.51
CA HIS A 175 3.50 -0.29 4.05
C HIS A 175 3.79 -0.47 2.54
N GLY A 176 2.86 -1.00 1.75
CA GLY A 176 3.06 -1.37 0.34
C GLY A 176 3.94 -2.60 0.13
N PHE A 177 4.14 -3.39 1.20
CA PHE A 177 5.05 -4.52 1.19
C PHE A 177 4.38 -5.78 0.63
N ARG A 178 5.13 -6.49 -0.21
CA ARG A 178 4.61 -7.66 -0.93
C ARG A 178 5.68 -8.67 -1.29
N ASP A 179 5.28 -9.93 -1.32
CA ASP A 179 6.05 -11.06 -1.81
C ASP A 179 5.13 -12.00 -2.61
N PRO A 180 5.64 -13.10 -3.19
CA PRO A 180 4.81 -14.02 -3.97
C PRO A 180 3.58 -14.52 -3.24
N LEU A 181 3.69 -14.83 -1.94
CA LEU A 181 2.54 -15.31 -1.16
C LEU A 181 1.50 -14.21 -1.00
N VAL A 182 1.94 -13.00 -0.62
CA VAL A 182 1.01 -11.87 -0.45
C VAL A 182 0.21 -11.62 -1.74
N MET A 183 0.88 -11.64 -2.88
CA MET A 183 0.23 -11.43 -4.18
C MET A 183 -0.69 -12.61 -4.56
N GLU A 184 -0.31 -13.85 -4.25
CA GLU A 184 -1.13 -15.04 -4.46
C GLU A 184 -2.44 -14.98 -3.65
N VAL A 185 -2.36 -14.65 -2.36
CA VAL A 185 -3.53 -14.49 -1.47
C VAL A 185 -4.47 -13.41 -2.00
N MET A 186 -3.93 -12.29 -2.49
CA MET A 186 -4.72 -11.18 -3.04
C MET A 186 -5.44 -11.61 -4.34
N ALA A 187 -4.75 -12.34 -5.22
CA ALA A 187 -5.34 -12.86 -6.45
C ALA A 187 -6.46 -13.88 -6.19
N GLU A 188 -6.27 -14.82 -5.25
CA GLU A 188 -7.31 -15.80 -4.85
C GLU A 188 -8.57 -15.12 -4.31
N LYS A 189 -8.39 -13.99 -3.61
CA LYS A 189 -9.48 -13.16 -3.08
C LYS A 189 -10.06 -12.17 -4.09
N GLN A 190 -9.55 -12.17 -5.33
CA GLN A 190 -9.98 -11.26 -6.41
C GLN A 190 -9.85 -9.78 -6.01
N LEU A 191 -8.78 -9.45 -5.27
CA LEU A 191 -8.47 -8.10 -4.86
C LEU A 191 -7.31 -7.56 -5.70
N GLU A 192 -7.54 -6.44 -6.38
CA GLU A 192 -6.48 -5.73 -7.08
C GLU A 192 -5.61 -4.95 -6.11
N VAL A 193 -4.30 -5.09 -6.26
CA VAL A 193 -3.32 -4.44 -5.38
C VAL A 193 -3.06 -3.02 -5.86
N VAL A 194 -3.32 -2.05 -5.01
CA VAL A 194 -3.19 -0.62 -5.29
C VAL A 194 -2.15 0.00 -4.38
N GLU A 195 -1.14 0.60 -4.99
CA GLU A 195 -0.09 1.37 -4.32
C GLU A 195 -0.28 2.86 -4.68
N TRP A 196 0.80 3.62 -4.82
CA TRP A 196 0.76 5.05 -5.14
C TRP A 196 1.93 5.44 -6.04
N SER A 197 1.76 6.53 -6.78
CA SER A 197 2.82 7.21 -7.53
C SER A 197 3.27 8.50 -6.84
N VAL A 198 2.45 9.04 -5.95
CA VAL A 198 2.73 10.26 -5.19
C VAL A 198 2.47 10.03 -3.71
N MET A 199 3.47 10.31 -2.87
CA MET A 199 3.40 10.17 -1.42
C MET A 199 3.85 11.47 -0.73
N ALA A 200 3.02 11.97 0.19
CA ALA A 200 3.30 13.21 0.91
C ALA A 200 4.12 13.02 2.20
N ARG A 201 4.13 11.80 2.76
CA ARG A 201 4.64 11.49 4.11
C ARG A 201 3.94 12.30 5.20
N ASP A 202 2.64 12.49 5.05
CA ASP A 202 1.78 13.29 5.91
C ASP A 202 1.67 12.71 7.34
N TRP A 203 1.77 11.39 7.50
CA TRP A 203 1.82 10.73 8.82
C TRP A 203 2.98 11.21 9.72
N THR A 204 4.02 11.81 9.15
CA THR A 204 5.15 12.40 9.91
C THR A 204 4.87 13.80 10.47
N ASN A 205 3.68 14.36 10.20
CA ASN A 205 3.29 15.72 10.54
C ASN A 205 4.32 16.80 10.13
N PRO A 206 4.76 16.84 8.85
CA PRO A 206 5.85 17.71 8.40
C PRO A 206 5.44 19.17 8.13
N GLY A 207 4.20 19.56 8.40
CA GLY A 207 3.58 20.85 8.08
C GLY A 207 2.71 20.78 6.82
N VAL A 208 1.61 21.55 6.82
CA VAL A 208 0.61 21.59 5.74
C VAL A 208 1.27 21.91 4.39
N ASP A 209 2.04 22.99 4.31
CA ASP A 209 2.70 23.40 3.07
C ASP A 209 3.66 22.34 2.53
N THR A 210 4.35 21.62 3.42
CA THR A 210 5.23 20.52 3.03
C THR A 210 4.45 19.39 2.37
N ILE A 211 3.30 19.02 2.93
CA ILE A 211 2.40 17.98 2.39
C ILE A 211 1.91 18.42 0.99
N VAL A 212 1.36 19.63 0.90
CA VAL A 212 0.83 20.21 -0.35
C VAL A 212 1.91 20.24 -1.43
N ASN A 213 3.10 20.77 -1.11
CA ASN A 213 4.20 20.89 -2.07
C ASN A 213 4.68 19.53 -2.57
N ARG A 214 4.79 18.51 -1.69
CA ARG A 214 5.20 17.15 -2.09
C ARG A 214 4.21 16.51 -3.05
N VAL A 215 2.91 16.79 -2.89
CA VAL A 215 1.87 16.30 -3.80
C VAL A 215 1.90 17.10 -5.10
N VAL A 216 1.64 18.40 -5.04
CA VAL A 216 1.38 19.26 -6.20
C VAL A 216 2.57 19.37 -7.17
N SER A 217 3.80 19.19 -6.68
CA SER A 217 5.02 19.20 -7.52
C SER A 217 5.31 17.88 -8.22
N ARG A 218 4.72 16.77 -7.78
CA ARG A 218 5.02 15.41 -8.28
C ARG A 218 3.87 14.76 -9.03
N VAL A 219 2.66 15.25 -8.86
CA VAL A 219 1.48 14.79 -9.59
C VAL A 219 1.72 14.84 -11.09
N GLN A 220 1.38 13.73 -11.74
CA GLN A 220 1.26 13.58 -13.18
C GLN A 220 -0.17 13.16 -13.52
N ASN A 221 -0.50 13.17 -14.80
CA ASN A 221 -1.76 12.64 -15.28
C ASN A 221 -1.87 11.15 -14.92
N GLY A 222 -2.99 10.75 -14.31
CA GLY A 222 -3.22 9.39 -13.84
C GLY A 222 -2.58 9.04 -12.50
N SER A 223 -2.03 10.02 -11.76
CA SER A 223 -1.42 9.76 -10.45
C SER A 223 -2.43 9.28 -9.39
N ILE A 224 -1.98 8.33 -8.56
CA ILE A 224 -2.62 7.93 -7.30
C ILE A 224 -1.83 8.55 -6.16
N ILE A 225 -2.52 9.36 -5.35
CA ILE A 225 -1.94 10.15 -4.26
C ILE A 225 -2.24 9.45 -2.93
N LEU A 226 -1.20 9.10 -2.18
CA LEU A 226 -1.30 8.56 -0.83
C LEU A 226 -1.30 9.67 0.23
N LEU A 227 -2.36 9.68 1.04
CA LEU A 227 -2.54 10.42 2.29
C LEU A 227 -3.11 9.48 3.36
N HIS A 228 -3.20 9.93 4.61
CA HIS A 228 -3.71 9.13 5.73
C HIS A 228 -4.81 9.89 6.47
N ASP A 229 -6.01 9.33 6.53
CA ASP A 229 -7.09 9.85 7.39
C ASP A 229 -7.02 9.23 8.80
N GLY A 230 -6.29 8.13 8.97
CA GLY A 230 -6.02 7.49 10.24
C GLY A 230 -4.56 7.48 10.66
N ASP A 231 -4.30 6.68 11.69
CA ASP A 231 -2.98 6.29 12.14
C ASP A 231 -3.05 4.80 12.44
N GLY A 232 -1.94 4.07 12.25
CA GLY A 232 -1.91 2.64 12.59
C GLY A 232 -2.38 2.39 14.03
N ILE A 233 -2.98 1.23 14.30
CA ILE A 233 -3.69 0.91 15.56
C ILE A 233 -2.87 1.17 16.84
N ALA A 234 -1.54 1.13 16.76
CA ALA A 234 -0.63 1.35 17.88
C ALA A 234 -0.32 2.83 18.17
N SER A 235 -0.78 3.77 17.33
CA SER A 235 -0.44 5.19 17.41
C SER A 235 -1.71 6.06 17.36
N GLN A 236 -1.64 7.25 17.95
CA GLN A 236 -2.75 8.21 18.04
C GLN A 236 -2.30 9.61 17.60
N ALA A 237 -1.54 9.66 16.51
CA ALA A 237 -1.02 10.92 16.01
C ALA A 237 -2.13 11.71 15.32
N SER A 238 -2.06 13.04 15.46
CA SER A 238 -3.01 13.93 14.79
C SER A 238 -2.89 13.84 13.27
N ARG A 239 -4.03 13.91 12.57
CA ARG A 239 -4.14 14.09 11.11
C ARG A 239 -4.61 15.49 10.72
N ALA A 240 -4.59 16.47 11.64
CA ALA A 240 -5.04 17.83 11.35
C ALA A 240 -4.29 18.48 10.17
N GLN A 241 -2.99 18.20 10.03
CA GLN A 241 -2.21 18.69 8.89
C GLN A 241 -2.65 18.04 7.57
N THR A 242 -3.00 16.76 7.57
CA THR A 242 -3.54 16.07 6.39
C THR A 242 -4.91 16.62 6.01
N VAL A 243 -5.79 16.85 7.00
CA VAL A 243 -7.10 17.48 6.77
C VAL A 243 -6.93 18.81 6.05
N GLU A 244 -6.12 19.72 6.59
CA GLU A 244 -5.93 21.04 5.97
C GLU A 244 -5.22 20.95 4.60
N ALA A 245 -4.20 20.10 4.50
CA ALA A 245 -3.51 19.89 3.23
C ALA A 245 -4.43 19.32 2.14
N THR A 246 -5.43 18.50 2.50
CA THR A 246 -6.41 17.95 1.56
C THR A 246 -7.16 19.07 0.84
N ARG A 247 -7.66 20.07 1.58
CA ARG A 247 -8.31 21.25 1.01
C ARG A 247 -7.39 21.99 0.03
N HIS A 248 -6.14 22.24 0.42
CA HIS A 248 -5.18 22.96 -0.41
C HIS A 248 -4.75 22.16 -1.66
N ILE A 249 -4.58 20.85 -1.55
CA ILE A 249 -4.27 19.96 -2.68
C ILE A 249 -5.41 20.00 -3.70
N ILE A 250 -6.66 19.88 -3.23
CA ILE A 250 -7.85 19.95 -4.06
C ILE A 250 -7.87 21.24 -4.88
N LEU A 251 -7.77 22.39 -4.20
CA LEU A 251 -7.79 23.70 -4.83
C LEU A 251 -6.65 23.86 -5.85
N ALA A 252 -5.43 23.46 -5.49
CA ALA A 252 -4.26 23.62 -6.33
C ALA A 252 -4.31 22.75 -7.60
N LEU A 253 -4.76 21.49 -7.48
CA LEU A 253 -4.85 20.59 -8.63
C LEU A 253 -6.06 20.93 -9.52
N ALA A 254 -7.20 21.33 -8.93
CA ALA A 254 -8.34 21.82 -9.69
C ALA A 254 -7.98 23.06 -10.51
N ALA A 255 -7.23 24.01 -9.94
CA ALA A 255 -6.72 25.19 -10.65
C ALA A 255 -5.78 24.83 -11.81
N LYS A 256 -5.09 23.68 -11.75
CA LYS A 256 -4.28 23.13 -12.84
C LYS A 256 -5.09 22.34 -13.89
N GLY A 257 -6.40 22.20 -13.67
CA GLY A 257 -7.34 21.50 -14.56
C GLY A 257 -7.43 19.99 -14.34
N TYR A 258 -6.99 19.48 -13.18
CA TYR A 258 -7.17 18.07 -12.84
C TYR A 258 -8.61 17.79 -12.40
N LYS A 259 -9.13 16.66 -12.87
CA LYS A 259 -10.36 16.04 -12.35
C LYS A 259 -10.00 14.96 -11.35
N PHE A 260 -10.79 14.85 -10.29
CA PHE A 260 -10.63 13.83 -9.28
C PHE A 260 -11.55 12.65 -9.56
N VAL A 261 -11.01 11.46 -9.40
CA VAL A 261 -11.68 10.18 -9.66
C VAL A 261 -11.28 9.17 -8.58
N THR A 262 -12.05 8.10 -8.43
CA THR A 262 -11.68 6.95 -7.62
C THR A 262 -10.56 6.13 -8.29
N VAL A 263 -9.90 5.28 -7.52
CA VAL A 263 -8.87 4.37 -8.05
C VAL A 263 -9.44 3.47 -9.15
N SER A 264 -10.61 2.85 -8.95
CA SER A 264 -11.17 1.97 -9.99
C SER A 264 -11.54 2.69 -11.28
N GLU A 265 -11.89 3.98 -11.23
CA GLU A 265 -12.10 4.78 -12.43
C GLU A 265 -10.79 5.08 -13.16
N ILE A 266 -9.67 5.26 -12.43
CA ILE A 266 -8.33 5.33 -13.04
C ILE A 266 -7.97 3.99 -13.69
N VAL A 267 -8.14 2.88 -12.97
CA VAL A 267 -7.75 1.55 -13.47
C VAL A 267 -8.51 1.20 -14.76
N LYS A 268 -9.82 1.44 -14.82
CA LYS A 268 -10.62 1.18 -16.04
C LYS A 268 -10.13 1.97 -17.26
N LYS A 269 -9.69 3.22 -17.07
CA LYS A 269 -9.15 4.07 -18.15
C LYS A 269 -7.81 3.58 -18.72
N GLN A 270 -7.14 2.63 -18.06
CA GLN A 270 -5.93 1.99 -18.60
C GLN A 270 -6.26 0.94 -19.66
N GLU A 271 -7.47 0.38 -19.62
CA GLU A 271 -7.90 -0.74 -20.47
C GLU A 271 -8.62 -0.27 -21.75
N ASP A 272 -8.96 1.03 -21.81
CA ASP A 272 -9.52 1.73 -22.98
C ASP A 272 -8.43 2.31 -23.89
#